data_AF-A0A528N4X0-F1
#
_entry.id   AF-A0A528N4X0-F1
#
_cell.length_a   1.000
_cell.length_b   1.000
_cell.length_c   1.000
_cell.angle_alpha   90.00
_cell.angle_beta   90.00
_cell.angle_gamma   90.00
#
_symmetry.space_group_name_H-M   'P 1'
#
loop_
_entity.id
_entity.type
_entity.pdbx_description
1 polymer ?
#
loop_
_entity_poly.entity_id
_entity_poly.type
_entity_poly.pdbx_seq_one_letter_code
_entity_poly.pdbx_strand_id
1 'polypeptide(L)'
;NYMSHPDDWIEFRHCIRLTREIFGQSAFDPYRGKEISPGSHVQSDDDLDAFIRDHAESAYHPCGTCKMGRKDDPMSVVDPQCRVIGVDGLRIADSSI
;
A
#
# COMPACT_ATOMS: atom_id res chain seq x y z
N ASN A 1 8.36 0.92 -6.40
CA ASN A 1 9.09 -0.31 -6.02
C ASN A 1 8.13 -1.16 -5.20
N TYR A 2 7.13 -1.77 -5.87
CA TYR A 2 6.10 -2.52 -5.14
C TYR A 2 6.72 -3.78 -4.56
N MET A 3 6.28 -4.13 -3.36
CA MET A 3 6.68 -5.38 -2.70
C MET A 3 8.18 -5.52 -2.46
N SER A 4 8.89 -4.38 -2.33
CA SER A 4 10.32 -4.36 -2.02
C SER A 4 10.61 -4.46 -0.53
N HIS A 5 9.62 -4.20 0.32
CA HIS A 5 9.71 -4.45 1.75
C HIS A 5 9.04 -5.79 2.07
N PRO A 6 9.64 -6.66 2.90
CA PRO A 6 9.03 -7.96 3.26
C PRO A 6 7.63 -7.84 3.84
N ASP A 7 7.37 -6.78 4.61
CA ASP A 7 6.06 -6.54 5.23
C ASP A 7 4.95 -6.37 4.18
N ASP A 8 5.25 -5.83 2.99
CA ASP A 8 4.25 -5.67 1.92
C ASP A 8 3.62 -7.03 1.56
N TRP A 9 4.42 -8.09 1.45
CA TRP A 9 3.93 -9.44 1.15
C TRP A 9 3.11 -10.04 2.31
N ILE A 10 3.52 -9.80 3.54
CA ILE A 10 2.83 -10.29 4.73
C ILE A 10 1.43 -9.66 4.81
N GLU A 11 1.35 -8.34 4.65
CA GLU A 11 0.11 -7.59 4.74
C GLU A 11 -0.85 -7.93 3.60
N PHE A 12 -0.39 -7.99 2.35
CA PHE A 12 -1.27 -8.34 1.23
C PHE A 12 -1.84 -9.77 1.35
N ARG A 13 -1.02 -10.74 1.77
CA ARG A 13 -1.49 -12.11 2.04
C ARG A 13 -2.51 -12.13 3.19
N HIS A 14 -2.30 -11.33 4.23
CA HIS A 14 -3.24 -11.19 5.33
C HIS A 14 -4.58 -10.60 4.84
N CYS A 15 -4.55 -9.55 4.00
CA CYS A 15 -5.75 -8.96 3.41
C CYS A 15 -6.59 -9.97 2.61
N ILE A 16 -5.97 -10.84 1.81
CA ILE A 16 -6.70 -11.87 1.06
C ILE A 16 -7.40 -12.85 2.02
N ARG A 17 -6.69 -13.33 3.04
CA ARG A 17 -7.25 -14.27 4.02
C ARG A 17 -8.34 -13.64 4.86
N LEU A 18 -8.15 -12.41 5.31
CA LEU A 18 -9.14 -11.65 6.07
C LEU A 18 -10.40 -11.38 5.23
N THR A 19 -10.23 -11.05 3.94
CA THR A 19 -11.36 -10.90 3.02
C THR A 19 -12.16 -12.19 2.91
N ARG A 20 -11.49 -13.34 2.74
CA ARG A 20 -12.16 -14.66 2.72
C ARG A 20 -12.88 -14.96 4.05
N GLU A 21 -12.27 -14.63 5.18
CA GLU A 21 -12.89 -14.79 6.50
C GLU A 21 -14.17 -13.95 6.64
N ILE A 22 -14.10 -12.66 6.29
CA ILE A 22 -15.23 -11.72 6.36
C ILE A 22 -16.38 -12.22 5.47
N PHE A 23 -16.11 -12.54 4.20
CA PHE A 23 -17.14 -13.05 3.30
C PHE A 23 -17.63 -14.45 3.71
N GLY A 24 -16.83 -15.23 4.43
CA GLY A 24 -17.22 -16.54 4.98
C GLY A 24 -18.25 -16.48 6.12
N GLN A 25 -18.56 -15.30 6.67
CA GLN A 25 -19.53 -15.14 7.77
C GLN A 25 -20.97 -15.36 7.32
N SER A 26 -21.82 -15.92 8.19
CA SER A 26 -23.22 -16.30 7.86
C SER A 26 -24.08 -15.15 7.32
N ALA A 27 -23.79 -13.91 7.72
CA ALA A 27 -24.46 -12.72 7.20
C ALA A 27 -24.34 -12.55 5.67
N PHE A 28 -23.30 -13.13 5.08
CA PHE A 28 -23.08 -13.11 3.63
C PHE A 28 -23.67 -14.32 2.89
N ASP A 29 -24.24 -15.33 3.57
CA ASP A 29 -24.79 -16.54 2.93
C ASP A 29 -25.76 -16.24 1.77
N PRO A 30 -26.69 -15.27 1.87
CA PRO A 30 -27.62 -14.96 0.78
C PRO A 30 -26.97 -14.24 -0.41
N TYR A 31 -25.77 -13.69 -0.23
CA TYR A 31 -25.14 -12.75 -1.15
C TYR A 31 -23.85 -13.29 -1.78
N ARG A 32 -23.09 -14.12 -1.06
CA ARG A 32 -21.81 -14.61 -1.54
C ARG A 32 -22.01 -15.77 -2.51
N GLY A 33 -21.42 -15.63 -3.70
CA GLY A 33 -21.26 -16.72 -4.64
C GLY A 33 -19.97 -17.51 -4.38
N LYS A 34 -19.48 -18.14 -5.44
CA LYS A 34 -18.12 -18.69 -5.45
C LYS A 34 -17.11 -17.54 -5.54
N GLU A 35 -15.96 -17.70 -4.90
CA GLU A 35 -14.82 -16.79 -5.07
C GLU A 35 -14.38 -16.80 -6.54
N ILE A 36 -14.34 -15.62 -7.18
CA ILE A 36 -13.98 -15.48 -8.59
C ILE A 36 -12.45 -15.41 -8.76
N SER A 37 -11.78 -14.66 -7.89
CA SER A 37 -10.34 -14.42 -7.92
C SER A 37 -9.85 -14.12 -6.49
N PRO A 38 -8.67 -14.61 -6.06
CA PRO A 38 -7.79 -15.55 -6.78
C PRO A 38 -8.39 -16.96 -6.94
N GLY A 39 -9.49 -17.24 -6.24
CA GLY A 39 -10.22 -18.50 -6.30
C GLY A 39 -9.79 -19.45 -5.18
N SER A 40 -10.71 -20.33 -4.79
CA SER A 40 -10.56 -21.17 -3.59
C SER A 40 -9.41 -22.18 -3.63
N HIS A 41 -8.78 -22.41 -4.79
CA HIS A 41 -7.64 -23.31 -4.95
C HIS A 41 -6.29 -22.64 -4.61
N VAL A 42 -6.23 -21.31 -4.57
CA VAL A 42 -5.03 -20.52 -4.22
C VAL A 42 -4.99 -20.36 -2.71
N GLN A 43 -4.13 -21.12 -2.03
CA GLN A 43 -4.14 -21.21 -0.55
C GLN A 43 -2.77 -21.05 0.09
N SER A 44 -1.73 -21.60 -0.53
CA SER A 44 -0.38 -21.49 0.02
C SER A 44 0.12 -20.05 -0.08
N ASP A 45 1.08 -19.73 0.76
CA ASP A 45 1.74 -18.42 0.70
C ASP A 45 2.38 -18.16 -0.67
N ASP A 46 3.00 -19.17 -1.28
CA ASP A 46 3.58 -19.07 -2.61
C ASP A 46 2.51 -18.82 -3.69
N ASP A 47 1.35 -19.47 -3.60
CA ASP A 47 0.24 -19.24 -4.55
C ASP A 47 -0.29 -17.80 -4.43
N LEU A 48 -0.42 -17.31 -3.20
CA LEU A 48 -0.89 -15.95 -2.93
C LEU A 48 0.14 -14.91 -3.37
N ASP A 49 1.43 -15.14 -3.12
CA ASP A 49 2.50 -14.24 -3.56
C ASP A 49 2.57 -14.18 -5.09
N ALA A 50 2.38 -15.31 -5.78
CA ALA A 50 2.27 -15.33 -7.25
C ALA A 50 1.07 -14.51 -7.73
N PHE A 51 -0.10 -14.69 -7.10
CA PHE A 51 -1.28 -13.92 -7.45
C PHE A 51 -1.10 -12.41 -7.20
N ILE A 52 -0.58 -12.03 -6.03
CA ILE A 52 -0.31 -10.65 -5.64
C ILE A 52 0.65 -10.01 -6.63
N ARG A 53 1.71 -10.71 -7.05
CA ARG A 53 2.67 -10.20 -8.02
C ARG A 53 2.02 -9.82 -9.36
N ASP A 54 1.08 -10.62 -9.83
CA ASP A 54 0.44 -10.44 -11.14
C ASP A 54 -0.74 -9.45 -11.10
N HIS A 55 -1.36 -9.26 -9.94
CA HIS A 55 -2.63 -8.53 -9.80
C HIS A 55 -2.60 -7.35 -8.83
N ALA A 56 -1.50 -7.11 -8.10
CA ALA A 56 -1.40 -5.96 -7.22
C ALA A 56 -1.50 -4.65 -8.03
N GLU A 57 -2.42 -3.79 -7.61
CA GLU A 57 -2.64 -2.49 -8.20
C GLU A 57 -2.50 -1.38 -7.16
N SER A 58 -2.32 -0.16 -7.65
CA SER A 58 -2.30 1.01 -6.80
C SER A 58 -3.72 1.40 -6.38
N ALA A 59 -3.88 1.81 -5.12
CA ALA A 59 -5.04 2.59 -4.70
C ALA A 59 -4.96 4.07 -5.14
N TYR A 60 -3.98 4.43 -5.98
CA TYR A 60 -3.74 5.79 -6.48
C TYR A 60 -3.39 6.81 -5.40
N HIS A 61 -2.60 6.39 -4.39
CA HIS A 61 -2.13 7.25 -3.29
C HIS A 61 -0.60 7.47 -3.27
N PRO A 62 0.05 7.95 -4.35
CA PRO A 62 1.47 8.29 -4.32
C PRO A 62 1.72 9.54 -3.45
N CYS A 63 2.70 9.47 -2.54
CA CYS A 63 3.07 10.56 -1.65
C CYS A 63 4.55 10.50 -1.21
N GLY A 64 5.04 11.57 -0.57
CA GLY A 64 6.30 11.57 0.19
C GLY A 64 7.60 11.74 -0.60
N THR A 65 7.55 12.07 -1.91
CA THR A 65 8.75 12.27 -2.75
C THR A 65 9.54 13.55 -2.44
N CYS A 66 8.93 14.50 -1.73
CA CYS A 66 9.53 15.74 -1.20
C CYS A 66 9.34 15.85 0.32
N LYS A 67 9.59 14.75 1.03
CA LYS A 67 9.47 14.59 2.48
C LYS A 67 9.75 15.87 3.28
N MET A 68 8.79 16.26 4.11
CA MET A 68 8.94 17.26 5.16
C MET A 68 9.72 16.70 6.36
N GLY A 69 10.66 17.48 6.89
CA GLY A 69 11.33 17.13 8.14
C GLY A 69 12.26 18.22 8.67
N ARG A 70 13.19 17.84 9.56
CA ARG A 70 14.12 18.80 10.16
C ARG A 70 15.13 19.27 9.12
N LYS A 71 15.59 20.51 9.25
CA LYS A 71 16.59 21.09 8.34
C LYS A 71 17.93 20.33 8.35
N ASP A 72 18.24 19.61 9.42
CA ASP A 72 19.44 18.79 9.57
C ASP A 72 19.23 17.31 9.20
N ASP A 73 18.02 16.90 8.82
CA ASP A 73 17.77 15.57 8.26
C ASP A 73 18.22 15.54 6.79
N PRO A 74 19.26 14.76 6.43
CA PRO A 74 19.77 14.71 5.06
C PRO A 74 18.77 14.16 4.04
N MET A 75 17.68 13.53 4.50
CA MET A 75 16.62 12.98 3.64
C MET A 75 15.42 13.93 3.47
N SER A 76 15.38 15.07 4.16
CA SER A 76 14.27 16.02 4.07
C SER A 76 14.47 16.98 2.91
N VAL A 77 13.39 17.26 2.17
CA VAL A 77 13.38 18.20 1.04
C VAL A 77 12.82 19.56 1.45
N VAL A 78 11.79 19.56 2.30
CA VAL A 78 11.19 20.79 2.85
C VAL A 78 11.24 20.80 4.38
N ASP A 79 11.28 22.00 4.94
CA ASP A 79 11.16 22.21 6.39
C ASP A 79 9.70 22.20 6.86
N PRO A 80 9.42 22.27 8.18
CA PRO A 80 8.05 22.25 8.71
C PRO A 80 7.17 23.46 8.32
N GLN A 81 7.71 24.40 7.54
CA GLN A 81 6.96 25.51 6.94
C GLN A 81 6.85 25.35 5.40
N CYS A 82 7.10 24.15 4.89
CA CYS A 82 7.08 23.78 3.47
C CYS A 82 8.13 24.52 2.61
N ARG A 83 9.16 25.12 3.22
CA ARG A 83 10.21 25.82 2.47
C ARG A 83 11.24 24.81 1.99
N VAL A 84 11.64 24.91 0.73
CA VAL A 84 12.67 24.04 0.16
C VAL A 84 14.01 24.33 0.86
N ILE A 85 14.63 23.29 1.42
CA ILE A 85 15.89 23.44 2.15
C ILE A 85 16.99 23.80 1.16
N GLY A 86 17.67 24.93 1.39
CA GLY A 86 18.78 25.41 0.56
C GLY A 86 18.38 26.34 -0.60
N VAL A 87 17.09 26.68 -0.74
CA VAL A 87 16.60 27.60 -1.78
C VAL A 87 15.71 28.67 -1.13
N ASP A 88 16.00 29.94 -1.42
CA ASP A 88 15.20 31.06 -0.93
C ASP A 88 13.95 31.27 -1.81
N GLY A 89 12.82 31.61 -1.17
CA GLY A 89 11.58 32.00 -1.86
C GLY A 89 10.76 30.86 -2.50
N LEU A 90 11.12 29.59 -2.29
CA LEU A 90 10.43 28.43 -2.88
C LEU A 90 9.75 27.54 -1.82
N ARG A 91 8.53 27.08 -2.12
CA ARG A 91 7.76 26.13 -1.29
C ARG A 91 7.12 25.02 -2.13
N ILE A 92 6.84 23.88 -1.51
CA ILE A 92 6.08 22.75 -2.09
C ILE A 92 4.82 22.50 -1.25
N ALA A 93 3.67 22.33 -1.89
CA ALA A 93 2.39 22.13 -1.21
C ALA A 93 1.46 21.20 -2.01
N ASP A 94 1.84 19.92 -2.05
CA ASP A 94 1.05 18.82 -2.63
C ASP A 94 1.37 17.50 -1.88
N SER A 95 0.93 16.33 -2.36
CA SER A 95 1.15 15.04 -1.68
C SER A 95 2.61 14.59 -1.64
N SER A 96 3.53 15.29 -2.30
CA SER A 96 4.95 14.97 -2.22
C SER A 96 5.55 15.25 -0.83
N ILE A 97 4.99 16.19 -0.04
CA ILE A 97 5.56 16.57 1.27
C ILE A 97 5.34 15.54 2.37
#